data_AF-A0A849G3E9-F1
#
_entry.id   AF-A0A849G3E9-F1
#
_cell.length_a   1.000
_cell.length_b   1.000
_cell.length_c   1.000
_cell.angle_alpha   90.00
_cell.angle_beta   90.00
_cell.angle_gamma   90.00
#
_symmetry.space_group_name_H-M   'P 1'
#
loop_
_entity.id
_entity.type
_entity.pdbx_description
1 polymer ?
#
loop_
_entity_poly.entity_id
_entity_poly.type
_entity_poly.pdbx_seq_one_letter_code
_entity_poly.pdbx_strand_id
1 'polypeptide(L)'
;MKVTEDSVDRLVVEDRPWFLWITLPILGCPALFASLTGQVDGWPTTLLVFALGLGTLWVLWRFAPFQRFIFDRRANTFTHDVYRITGHRRWERPLSDIRRAADEGHWSDGARLERVTLLTIDGRHPLESGYSGASRKRVIGAINAWLNVSEQP
;
A
#
# COMPACT_ATOMS: atom_id res chain seq x y z
N MET A 1 0.37 -4.34 -5.11
CA MET A 1 1.75 -4.76 -4.85
C MET A 1 2.35 -5.51 -6.04
N LYS A 2 3.58 -5.20 -6.44
CA LYS A 2 4.33 -5.81 -7.54
C LYS A 2 5.83 -5.84 -7.22
N VAL A 3 6.53 -6.89 -7.60
CA VAL A 3 8.00 -6.94 -7.56
C VAL A 3 8.56 -6.14 -8.74
N THR A 4 9.35 -5.12 -8.46
CA THR A 4 9.95 -4.23 -9.48
C THR A 4 11.39 -4.57 -9.80
N GLU A 5 12.12 -5.11 -8.83
CA GLU A 5 13.51 -5.53 -8.98
C GLU A 5 13.66 -6.86 -8.24
N ASP A 6 14.19 -7.86 -8.93
CA ASP A 6 14.48 -9.19 -8.38
C ASP A 6 15.88 -9.60 -8.83
N SER A 7 16.86 -9.30 -7.99
CA SER A 7 18.27 -9.60 -8.21
C SER A 7 18.85 -10.32 -6.99
N VAL A 8 19.97 -11.02 -7.16
CA VAL A 8 20.61 -11.77 -6.07
C VAL A 8 20.97 -10.89 -4.87
N ASP A 9 21.30 -9.63 -5.12
CA ASP A 9 21.72 -8.66 -4.11
C ASP A 9 20.57 -7.81 -3.57
N ARG A 10 19.52 -7.61 -4.35
CA ARG A 10 18.45 -6.67 -4.04
C ARG A 10 17.09 -7.12 -4.54
N LEU A 11 16.09 -7.09 -3.66
CA LEU A 11 14.68 -7.28 -3.99
C LEU A 11 13.91 -5.99 -3.69
N VAL A 12 13.14 -5.49 -4.65
CA VAL A 12 12.27 -4.33 -4.46
C VAL A 12 10.83 -4.71 -4.75
N VAL A 13 9.97 -4.51 -3.76
CA VAL A 13 8.53 -4.69 -3.87
C VAL A 13 7.85 -3.35 -3.69
N GLU A 14 7.01 -2.97 -4.64
CA GLU A 14 6.27 -1.72 -4.60
C GLU A 14 4.78 -1.98 -4.45
N ASP A 15 4.14 -1.24 -3.56
CA ASP A 15 2.70 -1.16 -3.48
C ASP A 15 2.19 0.21 -3.92
N ARG A 16 1.60 0.23 -5.12
CA ARG A 16 0.96 1.40 -5.73
C ARG A 16 -0.53 1.14 -5.86
N PRO A 17 -1.40 1.82 -5.10
CA PRO A 17 -2.84 1.72 -5.26
C PRO A 17 -3.31 2.55 -6.46
N TRP A 18 -2.87 2.15 -7.66
CA TRP A 18 -3.09 2.88 -8.91
C TRP A 18 -4.57 3.15 -9.16
N PHE A 19 -5.45 2.22 -8.79
CA PHE A 19 -6.89 2.36 -8.94
C PHE A 19 -7.44 3.57 -8.19
N LEU A 20 -7.01 3.77 -6.93
CA LEU A 20 -7.43 4.94 -6.13
C LEU A 20 -6.85 6.23 -6.73
N TRP A 21 -5.58 6.19 -7.14
CA TRP A 21 -4.88 7.32 -7.77
C TRP A 21 -5.48 7.77 -9.11
N ILE A 22 -6.24 6.90 -9.80
CA ILE A 22 -6.94 7.25 -11.04
C ILE A 22 -8.39 7.65 -10.73
N THR A 23 -9.13 6.83 -9.99
CA THR A 23 -10.58 7.00 -9.83
C THR A 23 -10.95 8.19 -8.94
N LEU A 24 -10.24 8.41 -7.83
CA LEU A 24 -10.60 9.47 -6.89
C LEU A 24 -10.35 10.88 -7.45
N PRO A 25 -9.25 11.17 -8.16
CA PRO A 25 -9.10 12.47 -8.81
C PRO A 25 -10.13 12.73 -9.92
N ILE A 26 -10.52 11.69 -10.68
CA ILE A 26 -11.56 11.81 -11.73
C ILE A 26 -12.91 12.21 -11.13
N LEU A 27 -13.25 11.72 -9.94
CA LEU A 27 -14.49 12.09 -9.25
C LEU A 27 -14.35 13.41 -8.48
N GLY A 28 -13.22 13.61 -7.79
CA GLY A 28 -13.00 14.71 -6.88
C GLY A 28 -12.70 16.05 -7.53
N CYS A 29 -11.80 16.06 -8.52
CA CYS A 29 -11.34 17.29 -9.16
C CYS A 29 -12.48 18.03 -9.89
N PRO A 30 -13.36 17.36 -10.66
CA PRO A 30 -14.50 18.03 -11.27
C PRO A 30 -15.50 18.59 -10.24
N ALA A 31 -15.75 17.86 -9.14
CA ALA A 31 -16.64 18.34 -8.08
C ALA A 31 -16.10 19.62 -7.41
N LEU A 32 -14.80 19.65 -7.10
CA LEU A 32 -14.13 20.85 -6.59
C LEU A 32 -14.16 21.99 -7.62
N PHE A 33 -13.87 21.68 -8.88
CA PHE A 33 -13.89 22.67 -9.96
C PHE A 33 -15.28 23.29 -10.14
N ALA A 34 -16.33 22.47 -10.22
CA ALA A 34 -17.70 22.93 -10.37
C ALA A 34 -18.14 23.81 -9.18
N SER A 35 -17.74 23.44 -7.96
CA SER A 35 -18.06 24.21 -6.75
C SER A 35 -17.33 25.56 -6.70
N LEU A 36 -16.06 25.60 -7.13
CA LEU A 36 -15.23 26.82 -7.13
C LEU A 36 -15.57 27.78 -8.28
N THR A 37 -16.08 27.26 -9.40
CA THR A 37 -16.43 28.06 -10.59
C THR A 37 -17.88 28.52 -10.62
N GLY A 38 -18.69 28.14 -9.62
CA GLY A 38 -20.10 28.50 -9.54
C GLY A 38 -20.99 27.76 -10.55
N GLN A 39 -20.56 26.59 -11.03
CA GLN A 39 -21.38 25.73 -11.90
C GLN A 39 -22.47 24.96 -11.13
N VAL A 40 -22.46 25.03 -9.80
CA VAL A 40 -23.45 24.39 -8.93
C VAL A 40 -24.41 25.46 -8.41
N ASP A 41 -25.70 25.27 -8.67
CA ASP A 41 -26.73 26.19 -8.20
C ASP A 41 -27.07 25.96 -6.73
N GLY A 42 -27.14 27.06 -6.00
CA GLY A 42 -27.53 27.09 -4.60
C GLY A 42 -26.36 26.85 -3.63
N TRP A 43 -26.33 27.69 -2.60
CA TRP A 43 -25.31 27.63 -1.55
C TRP A 43 -25.23 26.27 -0.83
N PRO A 44 -26.36 25.64 -0.42
CA PRO A 44 -26.29 24.34 0.25
C PRO A 44 -25.72 23.24 -0.65
N THR A 45 -26.12 23.22 -1.92
CA THR A 45 -25.64 22.24 -2.92
C THR A 45 -24.15 22.44 -3.20
N THR A 46 -23.70 23.69 -3.33
CA THR A 46 -22.29 24.03 -3.54
C THR A 46 -21.42 23.53 -2.40
N LEU A 47 -21.85 23.74 -1.14
CA LEU A 47 -21.13 23.22 0.03
C LEU A 47 -21.06 21.69 0.04
N LEU A 48 -22.16 21.01 -0.31
CA LEU A 48 -22.20 19.56 -0.37
C LEU A 48 -21.23 19.02 -1.44
N VAL A 49 -21.28 19.56 -2.65
CA VAL A 49 -20.41 19.12 -3.76
C VAL A 49 -18.94 19.43 -3.45
N PHE A 50 -18.67 20.58 -2.83
CA PHE A 50 -17.33 20.93 -2.37
C PHE A 50 -16.81 19.96 -1.29
N ALA A 51 -17.65 19.64 -0.31
CA ALA A 51 -17.31 18.68 0.74
C ALA A 51 -17.07 17.27 0.18
N LEU A 52 -17.86 16.84 -0.81
CA LEU A 52 -17.64 15.57 -1.53
C LEU A 52 -16.29 15.58 -2.26
N GLY A 53 -15.99 16.67 -2.98
CA GLY A 53 -14.70 16.87 -3.64
C GLY A 53 -13.52 16.78 -2.67
N LEU A 54 -13.59 17.51 -1.55
CA LEU A 54 -12.58 17.43 -0.48
C LEU A 54 -12.49 16.03 0.15
N GLY A 55 -13.64 15.39 0.37
CA GLY A 55 -13.72 14.05 0.92
C GLY A 55 -12.97 13.02 0.07
N THR A 56 -13.13 13.08 -1.26
CA THR A 56 -12.39 12.19 -2.17
C THR A 56 -10.87 12.39 -2.10
N LEU A 57 -10.40 13.65 -2.04
CA LEU A 57 -8.98 13.95 -1.87
C LEU A 57 -8.45 13.48 -0.51
N TRP A 58 -9.26 13.63 0.55
CA TRP A 58 -8.91 13.14 1.88
C TRP A 58 -8.78 11.61 1.91
N VAL A 59 -9.72 10.89 1.28
CA VAL A 59 -9.65 9.42 1.14
C VAL A 59 -8.40 9.02 0.36
N LEU A 60 -8.12 9.69 -0.77
CA LEU A 60 -6.92 9.44 -1.57
C LEU A 60 -5.66 9.62 -0.71
N TRP A 61 -5.55 10.74 0.00
CA TRP A 61 -4.42 11.02 0.86
C TRP A 61 -4.25 9.99 1.98
N ARG A 62 -5.35 9.53 2.59
CA ARG A 62 -5.33 8.65 3.76
C ARG A 62 -5.08 7.17 3.42
N PHE A 63 -5.57 6.71 2.27
CA PHE A 63 -5.62 5.30 1.90
C PHE A 63 -4.81 4.94 0.66
N ALA A 64 -4.25 5.93 -0.05
CA ALA A 64 -3.43 5.69 -1.23
C ALA A 64 -1.94 6.08 -1.05
N PRO A 65 -1.25 5.75 0.07
CA PRO A 65 0.18 5.98 0.15
C PRO A 65 0.93 5.10 -0.87
N PHE A 66 2.00 5.62 -1.45
CA PHE A 66 2.92 4.83 -2.25
C PHE A 66 3.95 4.19 -1.32
N GLN A 67 4.01 2.85 -1.30
CA GLN A 67 4.90 2.11 -0.42
C GLN A 67 5.95 1.36 -1.23
N ARG A 68 7.20 1.37 -0.76
CA ARG A 68 8.31 0.65 -1.37
C ARG A 68 9.08 -0.10 -0.29
N PHE A 69 9.26 -1.39 -0.53
CA PHE A 69 9.95 -2.32 0.34
C PHE A 69 11.22 -2.76 -0.38
N ILE A 70 12.37 -2.51 0.23
CA ILE A 70 13.68 -2.79 -0.34
C ILE A 70 14.38 -3.75 0.60
N PHE A 71 14.72 -4.93 0.09
CA PHE A 71 15.58 -5.88 0.77
C PHE A 71 16.95 -5.82 0.10
N ASP A 72 17.98 -5.51 0.88
CA ASP A 72 19.35 -5.39 0.39
C ASP A 72 20.25 -6.35 1.17
N ARG A 73 20.83 -7.31 0.44
CA ARG A 73 21.70 -8.35 1.02
C ARG A 73 23.11 -7.82 1.27
N ARG A 74 23.59 -6.88 0.45
CA ARG A 74 24.93 -6.29 0.62
C ARG A 74 24.99 -5.37 1.81
N ALA A 75 23.96 -4.55 1.98
CA ALA A 75 23.83 -3.68 3.14
C ALA A 75 23.27 -4.40 4.39
N ASN A 76 22.77 -5.63 4.24
CA ASN A 76 22.08 -6.41 5.28
C ASN A 76 20.91 -5.62 5.91
N THR A 77 20.16 -4.89 5.08
CA THR A 77 19.11 -3.97 5.52
C THR A 77 17.81 -4.21 4.77
N PHE A 78 16.71 -4.13 5.49
CA PHE A 78 15.38 -3.93 4.97
C PHE A 78 14.96 -2.48 5.16
N THR A 79 14.50 -1.86 4.08
CA THR A 79 13.96 -0.50 4.08
C THR A 79 12.50 -0.52 3.68
N HIS A 80 11.67 0.13 4.48
CA HIS A 80 10.27 0.41 4.19
C HIS A 80 10.12 1.92 4.01
N ASP A 81 9.95 2.34 2.75
CA ASP A 81 9.66 3.71 2.39
C ASP A 81 8.16 3.90 2.15
N VAL A 82 7.59 4.95 2.73
CA VAL A 82 6.21 5.37 2.53
C VAL A 82 6.20 6.82 2.06
N TYR A 83 5.80 6.99 0.80
CA TYR A 83 5.60 8.27 0.16
C TYR A 83 4.13 8.65 0.23
N ARG A 84 3.85 9.78 0.88
CA ARG A 84 2.54 10.44 0.92
C ARG A 84 2.65 11.80 0.27
N ILE A 85 1.51 12.38 -0.11
CA ILE A 85 1.46 13.77 -0.60
C ILE A 85 2.05 14.74 0.44
N THR A 86 1.90 14.45 1.73
CA THR A 86 2.39 15.29 2.83
C THR A 86 3.83 15.00 3.26
N GLY A 87 4.51 14.02 2.67
CA GLY A 87 5.91 13.74 2.99
C GLY A 87 6.31 12.28 2.85
N HIS A 88 7.58 12.03 3.17
CA HIS A 88 8.24 10.74 3.08
C HIS A 88 8.59 10.22 4.47
N ARG A 89 8.26 8.95 4.74
CA ARG A 89 8.70 8.24 5.94
C ARG A 89 9.50 7.01 5.52
N ARG A 90 10.64 6.83 6.17
CA ARG A 90 11.54 5.69 5.94
C ARG A 90 11.77 4.97 7.25
N TRP A 91 11.60 3.65 7.24
CA TRP A 91 11.98 2.77 8.33
C TRP A 91 13.04 1.80 7.84
N GLU A 92 14.11 1.66 8.60
CA GLU A 92 15.18 0.71 8.32
C GLU A 92 15.27 -0.30 9.44
N ARG A 93 15.48 -1.56 9.07
CA ARG A 93 15.71 -2.66 10.00
C ARG A 93 16.78 -3.60 9.44
N PRO A 94 17.54 -4.30 10.29
CA PRO A 94 18.41 -5.38 9.87
C PRO A 94 17.63 -6.45 9.10
N LEU A 95 18.20 -6.96 8.00
CA LEU A 95 17.60 -8.05 7.24
C LEU A 95 17.50 -9.34 8.06
N SER A 96 18.43 -9.54 9.00
CA SER A 96 18.43 -10.65 9.96
C SER A 96 17.18 -10.71 10.84
N ASP A 97 16.47 -9.59 11.01
CA ASP A 97 15.27 -9.54 11.82
C ASP A 97 14.07 -10.12 11.09
N ILE A 98 14.15 -10.29 9.76
CA ILE A 98 13.07 -10.77 8.91
C ILE A 98 13.20 -12.28 8.73
N ARG A 99 12.22 -13.02 9.24
CA ARG A 99 12.22 -14.48 9.17
C ARG A 99 11.57 -15.00 7.89
N ARG A 100 10.40 -14.48 7.53
CA ARG A 100 9.66 -14.87 6.31
C ARG A 100 8.53 -13.89 6.01
N ALA A 101 8.06 -13.90 4.77
CA ALA A 101 6.76 -13.39 4.40
C ALA A 101 5.68 -14.46 4.63
N ALA A 102 4.53 -14.05 5.15
CA ALA A 102 3.37 -14.90 5.37
C ALA A 102 2.09 -14.22 4.87
N ASP A 103 1.09 -15.04 4.55
CA ASP A 103 -0.29 -14.58 4.42
C ASP A 103 -0.86 -14.35 5.82
N GLU A 104 -1.51 -13.21 5.99
CA GLU A 104 -2.39 -12.99 7.12
C GLU A 104 -3.82 -12.90 6.59
N GLY A 105 -4.56 -13.98 6.79
CA GLY A 105 -5.97 -14.09 6.42
C GLY A 105 -6.90 -13.56 7.52
N HIS A 106 -7.92 -12.82 7.10
CA HIS A 106 -9.06 -12.40 7.91
C HIS A 106 -10.36 -12.81 7.20
N TRP A 107 -11.25 -13.49 7.90
CA TRP A 107 -12.56 -13.86 7.37
C TRP A 107 -13.55 -12.72 7.63
N SER A 108 -14.17 -12.22 6.56
CA SER A 108 -15.22 -11.20 6.63
C SER A 108 -16.33 -11.58 5.65
N ASP A 109 -17.58 -11.61 6.13
CA ASP A 109 -18.78 -11.85 5.32
C ASP A 109 -18.68 -13.02 4.32
N GLY A 110 -18.13 -14.15 4.78
CA GLY A 110 -17.99 -15.37 3.96
C GLY A 110 -16.85 -15.34 2.92
N ALA A 111 -16.13 -14.23 2.81
CA ALA A 111 -14.93 -14.10 1.99
C ALA A 111 -13.66 -14.11 2.87
N ARG A 112 -12.63 -14.81 2.41
CA ARG A 112 -11.29 -14.72 3.00
C ARG A 112 -10.57 -13.54 2.38
N LEU A 113 -10.25 -12.55 3.20
CA LEU A 113 -9.41 -11.41 2.84
C LEU A 113 -7.99 -11.69 3.32
N GLU A 114 -6.99 -11.40 2.51
CA GLU A 114 -5.58 -11.67 2.80
C GLU A 114 -4.78 -10.38 2.75
N ARG A 115 -3.71 -10.31 3.53
CA ARG A 115 -2.67 -9.29 3.39
C ARG A 115 -1.30 -9.92 3.52
N VAL A 116 -0.30 -9.30 2.89
CA VAL A 116 1.10 -9.72 3.08
C VAL A 116 1.66 -9.16 4.38
N THR A 117 2.20 -10.03 5.23
CA THR A 117 2.83 -9.65 6.49
C THR A 117 4.23 -10.27 6.58
N LEU A 118 5.23 -9.46 6.95
CA LEU A 118 6.55 -9.97 7.33
C LEU A 118 6.52 -10.43 8.78
N LEU A 119 6.98 -11.64 9.02
CA LEU A 119 7.27 -12.12 10.36
C LEU A 119 8.67 -11.68 10.72
N THR A 120 8.76 -10.75 11.66
CA THR A 120 10.01 -10.24 12.21
C THR A 120 10.23 -10.78 13.63
N ILE A 121 11.43 -10.62 14.17
CA ILE A 121 11.74 -11.00 15.56
C ILE A 121 10.87 -10.26 16.59
N ASP A 122 10.52 -9.01 16.31
CA ASP A 122 9.66 -8.16 17.15
C ASP A 122 8.16 -8.42 16.97
N GLY A 123 7.80 -9.31 16.04
CA GLY A 123 6.42 -9.65 15.73
C GLY A 123 6.04 -9.40 14.27
N ARG A 124 4.75 -9.15 14.05
CA ARG A 124 4.16 -9.04 12.70
C ARG A 124 4.31 -7.62 12.15
N HIS A 125 4.91 -7.50 10.98
CA HIS A 125 5.02 -6.23 10.24
C HIS A 125 4.22 -6.31 8.94
N PRO A 126 2.97 -5.82 8.92
CA PRO A 126 2.15 -5.85 7.71
C PRO A 126 2.76 -4.97 6.62
N LEU A 127 2.87 -5.51 5.40
CA LEU A 127 3.34 -4.76 4.22
C LEU A 127 2.19 -4.08 3.48
N GLU A 128 0.95 -4.43 3.79
CA GLU A 128 -0.24 -3.81 3.22
C GLU A 128 -1.06 -3.18 4.35
N SER A 129 -1.58 -1.98 4.12
CA SER A 129 -2.38 -1.27 5.12
C SER A 129 -3.78 -1.85 5.32
N GLY A 130 -4.26 -2.70 4.40
CA GLY A 130 -5.58 -3.32 4.43
C GLY A 130 -5.57 -4.74 3.87
N TYR A 131 -6.65 -5.48 4.11
CA TYR A 131 -6.84 -6.80 3.54
C TYR A 131 -7.49 -6.72 2.15
N SER A 132 -7.16 -7.67 1.29
CA SER A 132 -7.64 -7.77 -0.09
C SER A 132 -8.07 -9.19 -0.40
N GLY A 133 -9.11 -9.37 -1.23
CA GLY A 133 -9.46 -10.68 -1.76
C GLY A 133 -8.52 -11.20 -2.86
N ALA A 134 -7.54 -10.38 -3.29
CA ALA A 134 -6.59 -10.78 -4.33
C ALA A 134 -5.45 -11.61 -3.73
N SER A 135 -5.24 -12.81 -4.27
CA SER A 135 -4.14 -13.68 -3.86
C SER A 135 -2.78 -12.99 -4.05
N ARG A 136 -1.96 -13.02 -3.00
CA ARG A 136 -0.60 -12.47 -2.96
C ARG A 136 0.49 -13.54 -2.94
N LYS A 137 0.13 -14.79 -3.20
CA LYS A 137 1.06 -15.95 -3.16
C LYS A 137 2.32 -15.73 -3.99
N ARG A 138 2.22 -15.10 -5.17
CA ARG A 138 3.39 -14.81 -6.02
C ARG A 138 4.40 -13.88 -5.34
N VAL A 139 3.93 -12.85 -4.64
CA VAL A 139 4.82 -11.88 -3.95
C VAL A 139 5.43 -12.53 -2.71
N ILE A 140 4.63 -13.29 -1.94
CA ILE A 140 5.11 -14.04 -0.77
C ILE A 140 6.19 -15.05 -1.18
N GLY A 141 5.93 -15.82 -2.24
CA GLY A 141 6.88 -16.79 -2.78
C GLY A 141 8.17 -16.12 -3.28
N ALA A 142 8.07 -14.98 -3.97
CA ALA A 142 9.25 -14.23 -4.40
C ALA A 142 10.09 -13.73 -3.21
N ILE A 143 9.46 -13.18 -2.16
CA ILE A 143 10.16 -12.74 -0.95
C ILE A 143 10.83 -13.94 -0.24
N ASN A 144 10.10 -15.03 -0.04
CA ASN A 144 10.62 -16.21 0.66
C ASN A 144 11.75 -16.89 -0.12
N ALA A 145 11.60 -17.02 -1.45
CA ALA A 145 12.65 -17.52 -2.33
C ALA A 145 13.91 -16.64 -2.24
N TRP A 146 13.75 -15.31 -2.24
CA TRP A 146 14.86 -14.38 -2.11
C TRP A 146 15.52 -14.42 -0.73
N LEU A 147 14.75 -14.64 0.34
CA LEU A 147 15.26 -14.85 1.70
C LEU A 147 15.90 -16.23 1.90
N ASN A 148 15.89 -17.12 0.89
CA ASN A 148 16.29 -18.53 0.99
C ASN A 148 15.53 -19.30 2.07
N VAL A 149 14.31 -18.89 2.38
CA VAL A 149 13.42 -19.59 3.30
C VAL A 149 12.64 -20.58 2.48
N SER A 150 13.04 -21.86 2.50
CA SER A 150 12.23 -22.91 1.90
C SER A 150 10.86 -22.94 2.57
N GLU A 151 9.79 -22.97 1.77
CA GLU A 151 8.43 -23.20 2.25
C GLU A 151 8.44 -24.52 3.03
N GLN A 152 8.53 -24.46 4.36
CA GLN A 152 8.24 -25.62 5.18
C GLN A 152 6.71 -25.84 5.14
N PRO A 153 6.27 -27.07 4.82
CA PRO A 153 4.87 -27.41 4.60
C PRO A 153 3.99 -27.18 5.83
#